data_AF-A0A7C1QAX2-F1
#
_entry.id   AF-A0A7C1QAX2-F1
#
_cell.length_a   1.000
_cell.length_b   1.000
_cell.length_c   1.000
_cell.angle_alpha   90.00
_cell.angle_beta   90.00
_cell.angle_gamma   90.00
#
_symmetry.space_group_name_H-M   'P 1'
#
loop_
_entity.id
_entity.type
_entity.pdbx_description
1 polymer ?
#
loop_
_entity_poly.entity_id
_entity_poly.type
_entity_poly.pdbx_seq_one_letter_code
_entity_poly.pdbx_strand_id
1 'polypeptide(L)'
;MKVVYISGPYRNKTIDGIYENIQRARVVAKKYWATCNYAVICPHLNTAMMDGIVPEQIWLKGDIEILKRCDIIVMMKGWETSAGACDEHAHANNRNLEIIYE
;
A
#
# COMPACT_ATOMS: atom_id res chain seq x y z
N MET A 1 -7.91 -17.89 -2.19
CA MET A 1 -8.10 -16.50 -2.66
C MET A 1 -6.75 -15.83 -2.61
N LYS A 2 -6.32 -15.11 -3.67
CA LYS A 2 -5.05 -14.36 -3.63
C LYS A 2 -5.18 -13.16 -2.68
N VAL A 3 -4.12 -12.88 -1.93
CA VAL A 3 -4.00 -11.73 -1.05
C VAL A 3 -3.24 -10.61 -1.77
N VAL A 4 -3.82 -9.42 -1.81
CA VAL A 4 -3.30 -8.29 -2.60
C VAL A 4 -2.98 -7.11 -1.70
N TYR A 5 -1.78 -6.58 -1.87
CA TYR A 5 -1.29 -5.39 -1.17
C TYR A 5 -1.42 -4.14 -2.05
N ILE A 6 -2.03 -3.07 -1.56
CA ILE A 6 -2.09 -1.78 -2.28
C ILE A 6 -0.92 -0.89 -1.86
N SER A 7 -0.08 -0.49 -2.81
CA SER A 7 1.12 0.32 -2.58
C SER A 7 1.03 1.64 -3.34
N GLY A 8 1.38 2.75 -2.69
CA GLY A 8 1.36 4.08 -3.29
C GLY A 8 1.61 5.19 -2.28
N PRO A 9 1.60 6.47 -2.71
CA PRO A 9 1.81 7.60 -1.81
C PRO A 9 0.82 7.61 -0.65
N TYR A 10 1.32 7.61 0.60
CA TYR A 10 0.53 7.90 1.79
C TYR A 10 0.84 9.32 2.29
N ARG A 11 2.13 9.59 2.51
CA ARG A 11 2.61 10.87 3.08
C ARG A 11 2.32 12.04 2.15
N ASN A 12 1.98 13.17 2.74
CA ASN A 12 1.82 14.44 2.07
C ASN A 12 2.23 15.58 3.01
N LYS A 13 2.45 16.79 2.48
CA LYS A 13 2.79 18.00 3.26
C LYS A 13 1.60 18.51 4.09
N THR A 14 0.37 18.14 3.72
CA THR A 14 -0.86 18.57 4.38
C THR A 14 -1.71 17.37 4.80
N ILE A 15 -2.52 17.54 5.84
CA ILE A 15 -3.46 16.51 6.31
C ILE A 15 -4.50 16.21 5.22
N ASP A 16 -4.99 17.24 4.51
CA ASP A 16 -5.92 17.06 3.39
C ASP A 16 -5.28 16.23 2.27
N GLY A 17 -4.00 16.46 1.97
CA GLY A 17 -3.27 15.67 0.98
C GLY A 17 -3.05 14.21 1.41
N ILE A 18 -2.91 13.93 2.71
CA ILE A 18 -2.90 12.55 3.24
C ILE A 18 -4.29 11.93 3.05
N TYR A 19 -5.36 12.66 3.37
CA TYR A 19 -6.72 12.19 3.18
C TYR A 19 -7.03 11.88 1.71
N GLU A 20 -6.62 12.74 0.78
CA GLU A 20 -6.74 12.51 -0.67
C GLU A 20 -6.02 11.21 -1.11
N ASN A 21 -4.79 11.01 -0.64
CA ASN A 21 -4.03 9.79 -0.88
C ASN A 21 -4.77 8.54 -0.37
N ILE A 22 -5.33 8.60 0.84
CA ILE A 22 -6.16 7.52 1.41
C ILE A 22 -7.39 7.25 0.55
N GLN A 23 -8.07 8.29 0.03
CA GLN A 23 -9.22 8.11 -0.85
C GLN A 23 -8.85 7.44 -2.17
N ARG A 24 -7.73 7.84 -2.77
CA ARG A 24 -7.21 7.22 -4.00
C ARG A 24 -6.92 5.74 -3.78
N ALA A 25 -6.23 5.40 -2.69
CA ALA A 25 -5.93 4.01 -2.34
C ALA A 25 -7.19 3.19 -2.05
N ARG A 26 -8.20 3.80 -1.42
CA ARG A 26 -9.52 3.19 -1.19
C ARG A 26 -10.24 2.84 -2.49
N VAL A 27 -10.19 3.71 -3.50
CA VAL A 27 -10.82 3.42 -4.81
C VAL A 27 -10.17 2.21 -5.45
N VAL A 28 -8.84 2.14 -5.45
CA VAL A 28 -8.09 0.99 -5.98
C VAL A 28 -8.41 -0.28 -5.19
N ALA A 29 -8.36 -0.23 -3.85
CA ALA A 29 -8.69 -1.39 -3.02
C ALA A 29 -10.09 -1.94 -3.28
N LYS A 30 -11.10 -1.05 -3.40
CA LYS A 30 -12.48 -1.43 -3.72
C LYS A 30 -12.60 -2.11 -5.08
N LYS A 31 -11.87 -1.63 -6.09
CA LYS A 31 -11.85 -2.24 -7.44
C LYS A 31 -11.45 -3.71 -7.33
N TYR A 32 -10.30 -4.01 -6.72
CA TYR A 32 -9.80 -5.38 -6.62
C TYR A 32 -10.67 -6.29 -5.74
N TRP A 33 -11.26 -5.76 -4.67
CA TRP A 33 -12.29 -6.49 -3.90
C TRP A 33 -13.50 -6.85 -4.76
N ALA A 34 -14.03 -5.89 -5.53
CA ALA A 34 -15.28 -6.04 -6.26
C ALA A 34 -15.15 -6.87 -7.55
N THR A 35 -14.00 -6.82 -8.23
CA THR A 35 -13.87 -7.37 -9.59
C THR A 35 -13.00 -8.62 -9.69
N CYS A 36 -12.12 -8.87 -8.73
CA CYS A 36 -11.07 -9.88 -8.90
C CYS A 36 -11.19 -11.08 -7.93
N ASN A 37 -12.19 -11.11 -7.05
CA ASN A 37 -12.33 -12.13 -6.00
C ASN A 37 -11.03 -12.29 -5.18
N TYR A 38 -10.44 -11.15 -4.79
CA TYR A 38 -9.19 -11.06 -4.04
C TYR A 38 -9.45 -10.61 -2.60
N ALA A 39 -8.55 -11.01 -1.69
CA ALA A 39 -8.50 -10.46 -0.34
C ALA A 39 -7.51 -9.30 -0.33
N VAL A 40 -7.99 -8.06 -0.22
CA VAL A 40 -7.14 -6.87 -0.39
C VAL A 40 -6.83 -6.23 0.95
N ILE A 41 -5.53 -6.05 1.23
CA ILE A 41 -5.03 -5.18 2.31
C ILE A 41 -4.61 -3.83 1.72
N CYS A 42 -5.09 -2.76 2.35
CA CYS A 42 -4.78 -1.39 1.97
C CYS A 42 -4.14 -0.71 3.19
N PRO A 43 -2.80 -0.59 3.22
CA PRO A 43 -2.06 0.05 4.32
C PRO A 43 -2.60 1.44 4.65
N HIS A 44 -2.93 2.23 3.61
CA HIS A 44 -3.49 3.57 3.74
C HIS A 44 -4.78 3.62 4.57
N LEU A 45 -5.56 2.53 4.58
CA LEU A 45 -6.78 2.40 5.38
C LEU A 45 -6.55 1.67 6.69
N ASN A 46 -5.61 0.70 6.71
CA ASN A 46 -5.30 -0.11 7.87
C ASN A 46 -4.74 0.73 9.03
N THR A 47 -3.87 1.70 8.71
CA THR A 47 -3.18 2.56 9.69
C THR A 47 -3.51 4.05 9.51
N ALA A 48 -4.63 4.35 8.83
CA ALA A 48 -5.06 5.72 8.53
C ALA A 48 -5.07 6.61 9.79
N MET A 49 -4.34 7.74 9.74
CA MET A 49 -4.31 8.74 10.80
C MET A 49 -3.88 8.20 12.18
N MET A 50 -3.06 7.15 12.21
CA MET A 50 -2.47 6.58 13.43
C MET A 50 -1.09 7.17 13.77
N ASP A 51 -0.76 8.33 13.21
CA ASP A 51 0.52 9.00 13.38
C ASP A 51 0.83 9.29 14.86
N GLY A 52 2.10 9.18 15.24
CA GLY A 52 2.58 9.50 16.60
C GLY A 52 2.38 8.42 17.66
N ILE A 53 1.68 7.32 17.37
CA ILE A 53 1.50 6.21 18.32
C ILE A 53 2.80 5.39 18.47
N VAL A 54 3.54 5.20 17.39
CA VAL A 54 4.84 4.53 17.35
C VAL A 54 5.78 5.23 16.37
N PRO A 55 7.12 5.02 16.49
CA PRO A 55 8.07 5.53 15.51
C PRO A 55 7.75 5.03 14.10
N GLU A 56 7.98 5.89 13.11
CA GLU A 56 7.70 5.65 11.68
C GLU A 56 8.27 4.31 11.16
N GLN A 57 9.47 3.96 11.60
CA GLN A 57 10.15 2.73 11.19
C GLN A 57 9.39 1.46 11.59
N ILE A 58 8.54 1.51 12.63
CA ILE A 58 7.71 0.39 13.04
C ILE A 58 6.61 0.13 12.00
N TRP A 59 5.98 1.19 11.48
CA TRP A 59 4.99 1.07 10.40
C TRP A 59 5.61 0.47 9.14
N LEU A 60 6.74 1.03 8.68
CA LEU A 60 7.43 0.53 7.48
C LEU A 60 7.82 -0.96 7.59
N LYS A 61 8.27 -1.40 8.77
CA LYS A 61 8.58 -2.82 9.01
C LYS A 61 7.31 -3.67 9.03
N GLY A 62 6.24 -3.18 9.63
CA GLY A 62 4.93 -3.84 9.66
C GLY A 62 4.33 -4.02 8.27
N ASP A 63 4.36 -2.97 7.46
CA ASP A 63 3.90 -2.93 6.07
C ASP A 63 4.64 -3.96 5.21
N ILE A 64 5.97 -4.00 5.29
CA ILE A 64 6.78 -5.03 4.63
C ILE A 64 6.45 -6.44 5.15
N GLU A 65 6.20 -6.62 6.45
CA GLU A 65 5.84 -7.92 7.02
C GLU A 65 4.46 -8.40 6.53
N ILE A 66 3.51 -7.49 6.36
CA ILE A 66 2.21 -7.76 5.73
C ILE A 66 2.41 -8.11 4.26
N LEU A 67 3.19 -7.32 3.51
CA LEU A 67 3.49 -7.56 2.09
C LEU A 67 4.09 -8.95 1.85
N LYS A 68 4.96 -9.46 2.74
CA LYS A 68 5.52 -10.82 2.66
C LYS A 68 4.48 -11.94 2.68
N ARG A 69 3.28 -11.68 3.19
CA ARG A 69 2.15 -12.63 3.24
C ARG A 69 1.16 -12.42 2.10
N CYS A 70 1.44 -11.47 1.21
CA CYS A 70 0.61 -11.20 0.03
C CYS A 70 1.16 -11.97 -1.17
N ASP A 71 0.27 -12.26 -2.12
CA ASP A 71 0.59 -12.90 -3.39
C ASP A 71 0.88 -11.88 -4.48
N ILE A 72 0.22 -10.71 -4.41
CA ILE A 72 0.29 -9.63 -5.40
C ILE A 72 0.53 -8.29 -4.68
N ILE A 73 1.29 -7.42 -5.31
CA ILE A 73 1.33 -5.99 -4.99
C ILE A 73 0.76 -5.17 -6.17
N VAL A 74 -0.10 -4.20 -5.86
CA VAL A 74 -0.63 -3.23 -6.82
C VAL A 74 0.03 -1.88 -6.56
N MET A 75 0.82 -1.42 -7.52
CA MET A 75 1.52 -0.14 -7.51
C MET A 75 0.60 0.95 -8.09
N MET A 76 0.11 1.84 -7.26
CA MET A 76 -0.76 2.95 -7.65
C MET A 76 0.04 4.07 -8.34
N LYS A 77 -0.61 4.83 -9.22
CA LYS A 77 -0.07 6.04 -9.85
C LYS A 77 0.68 6.95 -8.86
N GLY A 78 1.93 7.26 -9.19
CA GLY A 78 2.80 8.10 -8.38
C GLY A 78 3.61 7.34 -7.34
N TRP A 79 3.54 6.00 -7.31
CA TRP A 79 4.36 5.15 -6.44
C TRP A 79 5.86 5.43 -6.62
N GLU A 80 6.30 5.79 -7.83
CA GLU A 80 7.70 6.06 -8.18
C GLU A 80 8.30 7.23 -7.37
N THR A 81 7.43 8.11 -6.86
CA THR A 81 7.82 9.27 -6.06
C THR A 81 7.63 9.07 -4.56
N SER A 82 7.08 7.93 -4.15
CA SER A 82 6.86 7.57 -2.76
C SER A 82 7.97 6.63 -2.29
N ALA A 83 8.87 7.13 -1.43
CA ALA A 83 9.99 6.33 -0.92
C ALA A 83 9.54 4.98 -0.35
N GLY A 84 8.47 4.95 0.45
CA GLY A 84 7.91 3.70 0.98
C GLY A 84 7.38 2.76 -0.10
N ALA A 85 6.73 3.29 -1.14
CA ALA A 85 6.21 2.46 -2.23
C ALA A 85 7.34 1.91 -3.12
N CYS A 86 8.42 2.69 -3.32
CA CYS A 86 9.62 2.21 -3.99
C CYS A 86 10.29 1.07 -3.21
N ASP A 87 10.35 1.17 -1.87
CA ASP A 87 10.89 0.10 -1.03
C ASP A 87 10.03 -1.17 -1.09
N GLU A 88 8.70 -1.03 -1.05
CA GLU A 88 7.74 -2.13 -1.23
C GLU A 88 7.87 -2.78 -2.61
N HIS A 89 8.02 -1.99 -3.67
CA HIS A 89 8.26 -2.48 -5.03
C HIS A 89 9.57 -3.25 -5.14
N ALA A 90 10.66 -2.72 -4.58
CA ALA A 90 11.94 -3.41 -4.54
C ALA A 90 11.83 -4.73 -3.76
N HIS A 91 11.09 -4.74 -2.64
CA HIS A 91 10.82 -5.95 -1.88
C HIS A 91 10.06 -7.00 -2.68
N ALA A 92 9.05 -6.59 -3.44
CA ALA A 92 8.24 -7.45 -4.28
C ALA A 92 9.07 -8.08 -5.42
N ASN A 93 9.91 -7.29 -6.10
CA ASN A 93 10.81 -7.79 -7.14
C ASN A 93 11.78 -8.85 -6.58
N ASN A 94 12.37 -8.59 -5.42
CA ASN A 94 13.31 -9.52 -4.79
C ASN A 94 12.67 -10.86 -4.37
N ARG A 95 11.34 -10.90 -4.21
CA ARG A 95 10.58 -12.09 -3.82
C ARG A 95 9.81 -12.74 -4.97
N ASN A 96 9.92 -12.23 -6.20
CA ASN A 96 9.10 -12.65 -7.34
C ASN A 96 7.59 -12.62 -7.05
N LEU A 97 7.13 -11.63 -6.28
CA LEU A 97 5.69 -11.37 -6.15
C LEU A 97 5.14 -10.90 -7.51
N GLU A 98 3.86 -11.18 -7.76
CA GLU A 98 3.18 -10.60 -8.92
C GLU A 98 3.00 -9.09 -8.69
N ILE A 99 3.44 -8.28 -9.65
CA ILE A 99 3.37 -6.81 -9.58
C ILE A 99 2.40 -6.32 -10.64
N ILE A 100 1.39 -5.57 -10.21
CA ILE A 100 0.41 -4.90 -11.08
C ILE A 100 0.63 -3.39 -10.96
N TYR A 101 0.60 -2.68 -12.08
CA TYR A 101 0.70 -1.21 -12.11
C TYR A 101 -0.66 -0.61 -12.48
N GLU A 102 -1.15 0.35 -11.68
CA GLU A 102 -2.49 0.96 -11.76
C GLU A 102 -2.43 2.50 -11.80
#